data_AF-A0A7S0ZR59-F1
#
_entry.id   AF-A0A7S0ZR59-F1
#
_cell.length_a   1.000
_cell.length_b   1.000
_cell.length_c   1.000
_cell.angle_alpha   90.00
_cell.angle_beta   90.00
_cell.angle_gamma   90.00
#
_symmetry.space_group_name_H-M   'P 1'
#
loop_
_entity.id
_entity.type
_entity.pdbx_description
1 polymer ?
#
loop_
_entity_poly.entity_id
_entity_poly.type
_entity_poly.pdbx_seq_one_letter_code
_entity_poly.pdbx_strand_id
1 'polypeptide(L)'
;NSNAIEQLPPNASCLVTSVNFSVTRAGLEGQLLGATLQHEKPELEQRKSELLQREEEFKVQLAELEKQLLVQLADASGNILENEPLIKTLETTKSASLTISESLAESNRLQQDLDQQREVYRPLATLGSRIFILVR
;
A
#
# COMPACT_ATOMS: atom_id res chain seq x y z
N ASN A 1 -24.58 14.66 12.97
CA ASN A 1 -24.53 15.89 12.17
C ASN A 1 -25.09 15.63 10.79
N SER A 2 -26.30 16.14 10.60
CA SER A 2 -27.10 16.09 9.40
C SER A 2 -26.41 16.87 8.29
N ASN A 3 -25.83 16.19 7.31
CA ASN A 3 -25.82 16.72 5.96
C ASN A 3 -26.87 15.93 5.21
N ALA A 4 -28.10 16.45 5.25
CA ALA A 4 -29.06 16.15 4.21
C ALA A 4 -28.32 16.37 2.89
N ILE A 5 -28.36 15.38 2.00
CA ILE A 5 -27.97 15.57 0.61
C ILE A 5 -28.92 16.65 0.13
N GLU A 6 -28.47 17.90 0.10
CA GLU A 6 -29.20 18.99 -0.53
C GLU A 6 -29.36 18.54 -1.98
N GLN A 7 -30.58 18.11 -2.34
CA GLN A 7 -30.84 17.53 -3.64
C GLN A 7 -30.61 18.63 -4.67
N LEU A 8 -29.47 18.55 -5.34
CA LEU A 8 -29.14 19.46 -6.42
C LEU A 8 -30.22 19.33 -7.50
N PRO A 9 -30.81 20.43 -7.98
CA PRO A 9 -31.80 20.36 -9.02
C PRO A 9 -31.19 19.76 -10.30
N PRO A 10 -31.98 19.10 -11.17
CA PRO A 10 -31.46 18.25 -12.25
C PRO A 10 -30.54 19.01 -13.24
N ASN A 11 -30.83 20.29 -13.46
CA ASN A 11 -30.04 21.21 -14.27
C ASN A 11 -28.65 21.49 -13.67
N ALA A 12 -28.52 21.59 -12.35
CA ALA A 12 -27.24 21.78 -11.67
C ALA A 12 -26.46 20.47 -11.54
N SER A 13 -27.14 19.35 -11.30
CA SER A 13 -26.53 18.01 -11.19
C SER A 13 -25.82 17.55 -12.46
N CYS A 14 -26.27 18.00 -13.65
CA CYS A 14 -25.61 17.72 -14.92
C CYS A 14 -24.29 18.51 -15.10
N LEU A 15 -24.14 19.63 -14.39
CA LEU A 15 -22.98 20.53 -14.50
C LEU A 15 -21.87 20.22 -13.49
N VAL A 16 -22.14 19.37 -12.50
CA VAL A 16 -21.20 19.06 -11.41
C VAL A 16 -21.00 17.56 -11.27
N THR A 17 -19.79 17.14 -10.93
CA THR A 17 -19.51 15.74 -10.57
C THR A 17 -19.63 15.59 -9.05
N SER A 18 -20.67 14.88 -8.60
CA SER A 18 -20.85 14.59 -7.18
C SER A 18 -19.94 13.44 -6.75
N VAL A 19 -19.20 13.64 -5.66
CA VAL A 19 -18.35 12.61 -5.04
C VAL A 19 -18.92 12.30 -3.66
N ASN A 20 -19.31 11.05 -3.44
CA ASN A 20 -19.91 10.60 -2.19
C ASN A 20 -18.94 9.73 -1.39
N PHE A 21 -18.49 10.25 -0.25
CA PHE A 21 -17.65 9.53 0.71
C PHE A 21 -18.50 8.75 1.72
N SER A 22 -19.37 7.87 1.23
CA SER A 22 -20.19 7.03 2.09
C SER A 22 -19.36 5.95 2.78
N VAL A 23 -19.63 5.75 4.08
CA VAL A 23 -18.99 4.69 4.85
C VAL A 23 -19.53 3.34 4.35
N THR A 24 -18.63 2.48 3.87
CA THR A 24 -18.97 1.11 3.48
C THR A 24 -18.82 0.18 4.67
N ARG A 25 -19.62 -0.90 4.70
CA ARG A 25 -19.55 -1.91 5.76
C ARG A 25 -18.14 -2.50 5.90
N ALA A 26 -17.50 -2.81 4.77
CA ALA A 26 -16.15 -3.36 4.73
C ALA A 26 -15.10 -2.34 5.20
N GLY A 27 -15.23 -1.07 4.81
CA GLY A 27 -14.33 -0.01 5.27
C GLY A 27 -14.43 0.21 6.78
N LEU A 28 -15.65 0.25 7.32
CA LEU A 28 -15.88 0.39 8.74
C LEU A 28 -15.36 -0.81 9.55
N GLU A 29 -15.57 -2.04 9.06
CA GLU A 29 -15.03 -3.24 9.68
C GLU A 29 -13.49 -3.19 9.74
N GLY A 30 -12.83 -2.80 8.65
CA GLY A 30 -11.37 -2.64 8.63
C GLY A 30 -10.87 -1.58 9.61
N GLN A 31 -11.57 -0.44 9.72
CA GLN A 31 -11.24 0.62 10.66
C GLN A 31 -11.40 0.18 12.12
N LEU A 32 -12.49 -0.52 12.44
CA LEU A 32 -12.73 -1.05 13.78
C LEU A 32 -11.72 -2.13 14.15
N LEU A 33 -11.31 -2.97 13.19
CA LEU A 33 -10.25 -3.97 13.40
C LEU A 33 -8.92 -3.29 13.74
N GLY A 34 -8.52 -2.28 12.97
CA GLY A 34 -7.31 -1.50 13.24
C GLY A 34 -7.35 -0.83 14.62
N ALA A 35 -8.46 -0.16 14.96
CA ALA A 35 -8.62 0.49 16.26
C ALA A 35 -8.57 -0.50 17.43
N THR A 36 -9.18 -1.68 17.27
CA THR A 36 -9.13 -2.75 18.28
C THR A 36 -7.70 -3.24 18.47
N LEU A 37 -6.97 -3.48 17.37
CA LEU A 37 -5.59 -3.96 17.43
C LEU A 37 -4.64 -2.94 18.03
N GLN A 38 -4.84 -1.64 17.77
CA GLN A 38 -4.06 -0.59 18.43
C GLN A 38 -4.24 -0.59 19.94
N HIS A 39 -5.42 -0.96 20.45
CA HIS A 39 -5.68 -1.03 21.88
C HIS A 39 -5.18 -2.34 22.51
N GLU A 40 -5.50 -3.48 21.89
CA GLU A 40 -5.22 -4.81 22.44
C GLU A 40 -3.76 -5.27 22.22
N LYS A 41 -3.19 -4.94 21.06
CA LYS A 41 -1.89 -5.41 20.57
C LYS A 41 -1.16 -4.31 19.79
N PRO A 42 -0.80 -3.17 20.43
CA PRO A 42 -0.16 -2.04 19.76
C PRO A 42 1.13 -2.43 19.01
N GLU A 43 1.91 -3.37 19.58
CA GLU A 43 3.14 -3.88 18.97
C GLU A 43 2.89 -4.54 17.60
N LEU A 44 1.74 -5.22 17.43
CA LEU A 44 1.39 -5.89 16.18
C LEU A 44 1.11 -4.88 15.07
N GLU A 45 0.35 -3.83 15.40
CA GLU A 45 0.03 -2.77 14.45
C GLU A 45 1.26 -1.92 14.13
N GLN A 46 2.12 -1.66 15.11
CA GLN A 46 3.41 -0.99 14.88
C GLN A 46 4.29 -1.80 13.93
N ARG A 47 4.48 -3.10 14.16
CA ARG A 47 5.24 -3.98 13.26
C ARG A 47 4.66 -3.99 11.84
N LYS A 48 3.33 -4.04 11.71
CA LYS A 48 2.67 -3.94 10.40
C LYS A 48 2.97 -2.61 9.72
N SER A 49 2.89 -1.50 10.45
CA SER A 49 3.20 -0.17 9.93
C SER A 49 4.65 -0.06 9.47
N GLU A 50 5.60 -0.54 10.28
CA GLU A 50 7.04 -0.54 9.93
C GLU A 50 7.33 -1.38 8.70
N LEU A 51 6.67 -2.54 8.56
CA LEU A 51 6.84 -3.38 7.37
C LEU A 51 6.26 -2.74 6.12
N LEU A 52 5.09 -2.11 6.20
CA LEU A 52 4.51 -1.37 5.06
C LEU A 52 5.41 -0.22 4.64
N GLN A 53 5.98 0.52 5.60
CA GLN A 53 6.92 1.59 5.30
C GLN A 53 8.18 1.06 4.59
N ARG A 54 8.79 -0.01 5.10
CA ARG A 54 9.95 -0.63 4.45
C ARG A 54 9.63 -1.18 3.06
N GLU A 55 8.47 -1.79 2.89
CA GLU A 55 8.02 -2.29 1.59
C GLU A 55 7.90 -1.15 0.57
N GLU A 56 7.34 -0.01 0.98
CA GLU A 56 7.23 1.17 0.13
C GLU A 56 8.61 1.75 -0.22
N GLU A 57 9.50 1.86 0.77
CA GLU A 57 10.89 2.29 0.55
C GLU A 57 11.61 1.38 -0.46
N PHE A 58 11.43 0.06 -0.36
CA PHE A 58 12.01 -0.89 -1.30
C PHE A 58 11.41 -0.79 -2.71
N LYS A 59 10.09 -0.57 -2.84
CA LYS A 59 9.45 -0.35 -4.14
C LYS A 59 9.97 0.91 -4.82
N VAL A 60 10.12 1.99 -4.07
CA VAL A 60 10.69 3.25 -4.57
C VAL A 60 12.14 3.06 -5.01
N GLN A 61 12.96 2.40 -4.19
CA GLN A 61 14.36 2.09 -4.54
C GLN A 61 14.45 1.23 -5.80
N LEU A 62 13.60 0.21 -5.93
CA LEU A 62 13.56 -0.64 -7.12
C LEU A 62 13.21 0.16 -8.38
N ALA A 63 12.18 0.99 -8.32
CA ALA A 63 11.77 1.83 -9.45
C ALA A 63 12.88 2.83 -9.87
N GLU A 64 13.62 3.38 -8.90
CA GLU A 64 14.74 4.27 -9.17
C GLU A 64 15.92 3.52 -9.82
N LEU A 65 16.25 2.31 -9.34
CA LEU A 65 17.28 1.46 -9.96
C LEU A 65 16.92 1.10 -11.41
N GLU A 66 15.66 0.73 -11.66
CA GLU A 66 15.16 0.44 -13.01
C GLU A 66 15.23 1.66 -13.93
N LYS A 67 14.89 2.84 -13.40
CA LYS A 67 14.98 4.10 -14.15
C LYS A 67 16.44 4.44 -14.49
N GLN A 68 17.35 4.34 -13.52
CA GLN A 68 18.78 4.59 -13.74
C GLN A 68 19.36 3.63 -14.79
N LEU A 69 18.97 2.36 -14.73
CA LEU A 69 19.32 1.36 -15.73
C LEU A 69 18.87 1.75 -17.14
N LEU A 70 17.61 2.18 -17.29
CA LEU A 70 17.05 2.60 -18.58
C LEU A 70 17.78 3.83 -19.15
N VAL A 71 18.08 4.82 -18.31
CA VAL A 71 18.83 6.02 -18.72
C VAL A 71 20.23 5.64 -19.18
N GLN A 72 20.94 4.79 -18.43
CA GLN A 72 22.28 4.35 -18.80
C GLN A 72 22.30 3.56 -20.11
N LEU A 73 21.29 2.73 -20.37
CA LEU A 73 21.15 2.03 -21.65
C LEU A 73 20.84 3.00 -22.80
N ALA A 74 20.03 4.03 -22.56
CA ALA A 74 19.65 5.00 -23.58
C ALA A 74 20.81 5.95 -23.96
N ASP A 75 21.63 6.34 -22.97
CA ASP A 75 22.78 7.22 -23.16
C ASP A 75 24.01 6.47 -23.71
N ALA A 76 24.02 5.14 -23.60
CA ALA A 76 25.10 4.30 -24.12
C ALA A 76 25.19 4.44 -25.65
N SER A 77 26.23 5.13 -26.10
CA SER A 77 26.58 5.30 -27.52
C SER A 77 27.89 4.58 -27.82
N GLY A 78 27.94 3.79 -28.89
CA GLY A 78 29.07 2.90 -29.23
C GLY A 78 28.84 1.42 -28.89
N ASN A 79 29.89 0.60 -28.88
CA ASN A 79 29.79 -0.82 -28.53
C ASN A 79 29.61 -0.99 -27.01
N ILE A 80 28.40 -1.32 -26.58
CA ILE A 80 28.03 -1.54 -25.17
C ILE A 80 28.90 -2.61 -24.51
N LEU A 81 29.38 -3.60 -25.29
CA LEU A 81 30.21 -4.69 -24.78
C LEU A 81 31.66 -4.26 -24.46
N GLU A 82 32.09 -3.11 -24.95
CA GLU A 82 33.42 -2.54 -24.67
C GLU A 82 33.37 -1.49 -23.55
N ASN A 83 32.17 -1.10 -23.12
CA ASN A 83 31.98 -0.11 -22.07
C ASN A 83 32.02 -0.78 -20.68
N GLU A 84 33.24 -1.08 -20.23
CA GLU A 84 33.54 -1.68 -18.92
C GLU A 84 32.86 -0.96 -17.72
N PRO A 85 32.84 0.40 -17.62
CA PRO A 85 32.14 1.06 -16.52
C PRO A 85 30.61 0.91 -16.59
N LEU A 86 30.02 0.84 -17.79
CA LEU A 86 28.61 0.54 -17.95
C LEU A 86 28.30 -0.90 -17.49
N ILE A 87 29.05 -1.89 -17.95
CA ILE A 87 28.88 -3.31 -17.57
C ILE A 87 28.94 -3.49 -16.05
N LYS A 88 29.91 -2.86 -15.38
CA LYS A 88 30.04 -2.92 -13.93
C LYS A 88 28.82 -2.31 -13.23
N THR A 89 28.30 -1.20 -13.76
CA THR A 89 27.11 -0.56 -13.20
C THR A 89 25.87 -1.44 -13.38
N LEU A 90 25.69 -2.06 -14.56
CA LEU A 90 24.63 -3.02 -14.83
C LEU A 90 24.65 -4.20 -13.84
N GLU A 91 25.84 -4.75 -13.56
CA GLU A 91 26.01 -5.85 -12.63
C GLU A 91 25.64 -5.44 -11.20
N THR A 92 26.08 -4.26 -10.76
CA THR A 92 25.71 -3.73 -9.43
C THR A 92 24.21 -3.47 -9.30
N THR A 93 23.58 -2.87 -10.32
CA THR A 93 22.14 -2.60 -10.33
C THR A 93 21.33 -3.88 -10.33
N LYS A 94 21.76 -4.88 -11.11
CA LYS A 94 21.13 -6.21 -11.13
C LYS A 94 21.23 -6.90 -9.77
N SER A 95 22.40 -6.88 -9.15
CA SER A 95 22.59 -7.46 -7.82
C SER A 95 21.73 -6.76 -6.77
N ALA A 96 21.68 -5.43 -6.78
CA ALA A 96 20.87 -4.66 -5.84
C ALA A 96 19.36 -4.94 -6.02
N SER A 97 18.89 -4.98 -7.27
CA SER A 97 17.50 -5.31 -7.61
C SER A 97 17.10 -6.72 -7.14
N LEU A 98 17.98 -7.72 -7.30
CA LEU A 98 17.74 -9.08 -6.79
C LEU A 98 17.61 -9.10 -5.27
N THR A 99 18.53 -8.46 -4.53
CA THR A 99 18.47 -8.38 -3.07
C THR A 99 17.18 -7.71 -2.59
N ILE A 100 16.75 -6.63 -3.25
CA ILE A 100 15.50 -5.93 -2.92
C ILE A 100 14.29 -6.83 -3.20
N SER A 101 14.30 -7.57 -4.32
CA SER A 101 13.22 -8.48 -4.69
C SER A 101 13.08 -9.63 -3.68
N GLU A 102 14.19 -10.21 -3.23
CA GLU A 102 14.20 -11.21 -2.16
C GLU A 102 13.67 -10.64 -0.84
N SER A 103 14.10 -9.44 -0.46
CA SER A 103 13.63 -8.75 0.76
C SER A 103 12.14 -8.43 0.72
N LEU A 104 11.62 -8.04 -0.45
CA LEU A 104 10.18 -7.82 -0.68
C LEU A 104 9.40 -9.14 -0.55
N ALA A 105 9.93 -10.25 -1.07
CA ALA A 105 9.30 -11.56 -0.96
C ALA A 105 9.23 -12.03 0.51
N GLU A 106 10.29 -11.82 1.30
CA GLU A 106 10.28 -12.09 2.74
C GLU A 106 9.29 -11.19 3.49
N SER A 107 9.27 -9.89 3.17
CA SER A 107 8.31 -8.95 3.76
C SER A 107 6.87 -9.34 3.48
N ASN A 108 6.58 -9.85 2.28
CA ASN A 108 5.24 -10.32 1.90
C ASN A 108 4.82 -11.55 2.73
N ARG A 109 5.73 -12.50 2.96
CA ARG A 109 5.47 -13.65 3.83
C ARG A 109 5.19 -13.22 5.26
N LEU A 110 5.97 -12.27 5.78
CA LEU A 110 5.77 -11.74 7.14
C LEU A 110 4.46 -10.96 7.26
N GLN A 111 4.07 -10.21 6.23
CA GLN A 111 2.77 -9.54 6.18
C GLN A 111 1.60 -10.53 6.24
N GLN A 112 1.71 -11.65 5.52
CA GLN A 112 0.67 -12.70 5.56
C GLN A 112 0.54 -13.32 6.95
N ASP A 113 1.65 -13.59 7.63
CA ASP A 113 1.64 -14.08 9.01
C ASP A 113 1.02 -13.05 9.97
N LEU A 114 1.40 -11.78 9.86
CA LEU A 114 0.80 -10.70 10.65
C LEU A 114 -0.70 -10.55 10.37
N ASP A 115 -1.14 -10.65 9.12
CA ASP A 115 -2.55 -10.57 8.79
C ASP A 115 -3.33 -11.75 9.38
N GLN A 116 -2.77 -12.96 9.40
CA GLN A 116 -3.39 -14.09 10.11
C GLN A 116 -3.55 -13.83 11.61
N GLN A 117 -2.56 -13.19 12.26
CA GLN A 117 -2.69 -12.81 13.67
C GLN A 117 -3.79 -11.76 13.89
N ARG A 118 -4.00 -10.86 12.91
CA ARG A 118 -5.05 -9.83 12.94
C ARG A 118 -6.44 -10.43 12.75
N GLU A 119 -6.58 -11.49 11.95
CA GLU A 119 -7.86 -12.15 11.68
C GLU A 119 -8.56 -12.68 12.95
N VAL A 120 -7.82 -12.99 14.02
CA VAL A 120 -8.38 -13.40 15.32
C VAL A 120 -9.34 -12.34 15.90
N TYR A 121 -9.10 -11.06 15.60
CA TYR A 121 -9.90 -9.94 16.10
C TYR A 121 -11.02 -9.51 15.12
N ARG A 122 -11.05 -10.06 13.90
CA ARG A 122 -12.06 -9.72 12.89
C ARG A 122 -13.51 -9.91 13.37
N PRO A 123 -13.89 -10.98 14.09
CA PRO A 123 -15.27 -11.16 14.55
C PRO A 123 -15.79 -9.99 15.41
N LEU A 124 -14.93 -9.41 16.24
CA LEU A 124 -15.26 -8.24 17.07
C LEU A 124 -15.53 -7.00 16.20
N ALA A 125 -14.68 -6.76 15.22
CA ALA A 125 -14.85 -5.66 14.27
C ALA A 125 -16.11 -5.83 13.40
N THR A 126 -16.42 -7.05 12.96
CA THR A 126 -17.64 -7.36 12.22
C THR A 126 -18.88 -7.08 13.07
N LEU A 127 -18.87 -7.45 14.36
CA LEU A 127 -19.98 -7.17 15.28
C LEU A 127 -20.17 -5.66 15.47
N GLY A 128 -19.08 -4.92 15.73
CA GLY A 128 -19.13 -3.46 15.86
C GLY A 128 -19.69 -2.77 14.61
N SER A 129 -19.27 -3.21 13.42
CA SER A 129 -19.77 -2.70 12.14
C SER A 129 -21.28 -2.98 11.96
N ARG A 130 -21.76 -4.16 12.35
CA ARG A 130 -23.20 -4.50 12.32
C ARG A 130 -24.01 -3.60 13.25
N ILE A 131 -23.55 -3.39 14.48
CA ILE A 131 -24.24 -2.53 15.46
C ILE A 131 -24.31 -1.09 14.94
N PHE A 132 -23.20 -0.56 14.43
CA PHE A 132 -23.17 0.81 13.88
C PHE A 132 -24.17 0.98 12.73
N ILE A 133 -24.25 0.02 11.81
CA ILE A 133 -25.19 0.06 10.69
C ILE A 133 -26.65 -0.07 11.16
N LEU A 134 -26.91 -0.81 12.24
CA LEU A 134 -28.26 -0.95 12.78
C LEU A 134 -28.76 0.32 13.48
N VAL A 135 -27.86 1.06 14.13
CA VAL A 135 -28.18 2.28 14.90
C VAL A 135 -28.20 3.55 14.02
N ARG A 136 -27.49 3.53 12.89
CA ARG A 136 -27.41 4.64 11.94
C ARG A 136 -28.59 4.65 10.97
#